data_AF-A0AAW4QLF4-F1
#
_entry.id   AF-A0AAW4QLF4-F1
#
_cell.length_a   1.000
_cell.length_b   1.000
_cell.length_c   1.000
_cell.angle_alpha   90.00
_cell.angle_beta   90.00
_cell.angle_gamma   90.00
#
_symmetry.space_group_name_H-M   'P 1'
#
loop_
_entity.id
_entity.type
_entity.pdbx_description
1 polymer ?
#
loop_
_entity_poly.entity_id
_entity_poly.type
_entity_poly.pdbx_seq_one_letter_code
_entity_poly.pdbx_strand_id
1 'polypeptide(L)'
;MKVLITAGGTTEKIDQVRAITNHSTGRLGQALADHLAANPDTTVDYVTTRQALKPERRSNITIYTIESAQDLFLQLEALSKKEHYDAIIHSMAVSDFTPAFSFSEEQLAKKLPASSTQEELANWFAENEQTKNSASKISSDTEHLVLVLKKTP
;
A
#
# COMPACT_ATOMS: atom_id res chain seq x y z
N MET A 1 -17.41 6.39 -22.36
CA MET A 1 -17.22 5.39 -21.26
C MET A 1 -16.10 5.87 -20.37
N LYS A 2 -16.24 5.77 -19.05
CA LYS A 2 -15.21 6.16 -18.08
C LYS A 2 -14.80 4.97 -17.23
N VAL A 3 -13.51 4.64 -17.25
CA VAL A 3 -12.97 3.45 -16.59
C VAL A 3 -11.91 3.84 -15.57
N LEU A 4 -11.98 3.25 -14.38
CA LEU A 4 -10.95 3.35 -13.35
C LEU A 4 -10.10 2.08 -13.36
N ILE A 5 -8.78 2.22 -13.47
CA ILE A 5 -7.86 1.07 -13.46
C ILE A 5 -6.85 1.27 -12.34
N THR A 6 -6.69 0.25 -11.48
CA THR A 6 -5.57 0.20 -10.52
C THR A 6 -4.52 -0.78 -11.02
N ALA A 7 -3.24 -0.43 -10.92
CA ALA A 7 -2.15 -1.25 -11.44
C ALA A 7 -0.82 -1.06 -10.69
N GLY A 8 0.00 -2.11 -10.66
CA GLY A 8 1.26 -2.13 -9.91
C GLY A 8 1.11 -2.85 -8.58
N GLY A 9 2.10 -2.75 -7.70
CA GLY A 9 2.02 -3.25 -6.33
C GLY A 9 2.25 -2.12 -5.34
N THR A 10 1.53 -2.15 -4.22
CA THR A 10 1.69 -1.17 -3.13
C THR A 10 2.97 -1.45 -2.32
N THR A 11 3.46 -0.41 -1.65
CA THR A 11 4.68 -0.43 -0.84
C THR A 11 4.38 0.17 0.54
N GLU A 12 4.57 -0.64 1.59
CA GLU A 12 4.29 -0.29 2.98
C GLU A 12 5.60 0.00 3.72
N LYS A 13 5.77 1.26 4.18
CA LYS A 13 7.02 1.70 4.81
C LYS A 13 7.25 1.02 6.15
N ILE A 14 8.45 0.49 6.33
CA ILE A 14 8.96 0.01 7.62
C ILE A 14 9.67 1.18 8.33
N ASP A 15 10.53 1.90 7.60
CA ASP A 15 11.25 3.09 8.05
C ASP A 15 11.59 3.98 6.82
N GLN A 16 12.50 4.96 6.97
CA GLN A 16 12.90 5.86 5.88
C GLN A 16 13.68 5.19 4.75
N VAL A 17 14.15 3.96 4.95
CA VAL A 17 15.02 3.22 4.01
C VAL A 17 14.35 1.95 3.50
N ARG A 18 13.52 1.31 4.31
CA ARG A 18 12.98 -0.04 4.06
C ARG A 18 11.46 -0.02 3.96
N ALA A 19 10.95 -0.93 3.14
CA ALA A 19 9.51 -1.13 2.95
C ALA A 19 9.21 -2.58 2.55
N ILE A 20 7.95 -3.00 2.77
CA ILE A 20 7.39 -4.25 2.26
C ILE A 20 6.63 -3.92 0.98
N THR A 21 6.98 -4.57 -0.13
CA THR A 21 6.35 -4.27 -1.42
C THR A 21 5.78 -5.52 -2.05
N ASN A 22 4.60 -5.40 -2.63
CA ASN A 22 4.04 -6.45 -3.48
C ASN A 22 4.68 -6.39 -4.87
N HIS A 23 5.08 -7.56 -5.37
CA HIS A 23 5.72 -7.67 -6.68
C HIS A 23 4.67 -7.67 -7.79
N SER A 24 4.37 -6.49 -8.33
CA SER A 24 3.58 -6.34 -9.54
C SER A 24 4.17 -5.27 -10.43
N THR A 25 4.46 -5.64 -11.68
CA THR A 25 5.02 -4.72 -12.69
C THR A 25 3.99 -3.74 -13.25
N GLY A 26 2.69 -3.98 -13.01
CA GLY A 26 1.60 -3.19 -13.60
C GLY A 26 1.32 -3.47 -15.08
N ARG A 27 2.01 -4.44 -15.70
CA ARG A 27 1.90 -4.76 -17.14
C ARG A 27 0.47 -5.01 -17.62
N LEU A 28 -0.32 -5.76 -16.84
CA LEU A 28 -1.71 -6.05 -17.18
C LEU A 28 -2.54 -4.76 -17.24
N GLY A 29 -2.50 -3.97 -16.16
CA GLY A 29 -3.22 -2.70 -16.10
C GLY A 29 -2.77 -1.72 -17.19
N GLN A 30 -1.47 -1.65 -17.48
CA GLN A 30 -0.92 -0.86 -18.58
C GLN A 30 -1.56 -1.26 -19.93
N ALA A 31 -1.49 -2.54 -20.28
CA ALA A 31 -2.02 -3.03 -21.56
C ALA A 31 -3.53 -2.79 -21.69
N LEU A 32 -4.29 -2.94 -20.60
CA LEU A 32 -5.72 -2.65 -20.57
C LEU A 32 -6.00 -1.16 -20.77
N ALA A 33 -5.25 -0.28 -20.11
CA ALA A 33 -5.38 1.16 -20.27
C ALA A 33 -5.08 1.60 -21.72
N ASP A 34 -3.99 1.11 -22.32
CA ASP A 34 -3.63 1.41 -23.71
C ASP A 34 -4.68 0.91 -24.71
N HIS A 35 -5.24 -0.28 -24.48
CA HIS A 35 -6.29 -0.85 -25.32
C HIS A 35 -7.59 -0.06 -25.23
N LEU A 36 -8.06 0.25 -24.02
CA LEU A 36 -9.30 0.99 -23.80
C LEU A 36 -9.20 2.43 -24.32
N ALA A 37 -8.07 3.08 -24.07
CA ALA A 37 -7.82 4.45 -24.52
C ALA A 37 -7.57 4.57 -26.03
N ALA A 38 -7.52 3.46 -26.79
CA ALA A 38 -7.53 3.51 -28.25
C ALA A 38 -8.88 3.99 -28.80
N ASN A 39 -9.96 3.84 -28.04
CA ASN A 39 -11.22 4.48 -28.35
C ASN A 39 -11.24 5.92 -27.75
N PRO A 40 -11.34 6.98 -28.57
CA PRO A 40 -11.33 8.36 -28.08
C PRO A 40 -12.52 8.72 -27.18
N ASP A 41 -13.64 7.99 -27.28
CA ASP A 41 -14.82 8.17 -26.42
C ASP A 41 -14.68 7.47 -25.06
N THR A 42 -13.54 6.82 -24.82
CA THR A 42 -13.20 6.19 -23.54
C THR A 42 -12.17 7.04 -22.80
N THR A 43 -12.48 7.39 -21.56
CA THR A 43 -11.54 8.04 -20.63
C THR A 43 -11.10 7.07 -19.55
N VAL A 44 -9.82 7.10 -19.19
CA VAL A 44 -9.22 6.20 -18.21
C VAL A 44 -8.59 7.01 -17.08
N ASP A 45 -9.05 6.77 -15.86
CA ASP A 45 -8.30 7.17 -14.66
C ASP A 45 -7.45 5.99 -14.22
N TYR A 46 -6.13 6.16 -14.25
CA TYR A 46 -5.14 5.12 -14.03
C TYR A 46 -4.39 5.35 -12.72
N VAL A 47 -4.75 4.62 -11.68
CA VAL A 47 -4.11 4.68 -10.36
C VAL A 47 -2.97 3.67 -10.31
N THR A 48 -1.74 4.14 -10.06
CA THR A 48 -0.55 3.29 -10.15
C THR A 48 0.55 3.70 -9.20
N THR A 49 1.61 2.89 -9.10
CA THR A 49 2.78 3.21 -8.28
C THR A 49 3.95 3.72 -9.12
N ARG A 50 4.93 4.34 -8.45
CA ARG A 50 6.09 4.95 -9.12
C ARG A 50 6.86 3.95 -9.99
N GLN A 51 7.05 2.72 -9.50
CA GLN A 51 7.85 1.67 -10.13
C GLN A 51 7.08 0.89 -11.21
N ALA A 52 5.75 0.95 -11.21
CA ALA A 52 4.93 0.23 -12.17
C ALA A 52 5.01 0.85 -13.58
N LEU A 53 4.86 -0.01 -14.59
CA LEU A 53 4.70 0.36 -15.99
C LEU A 53 3.48 1.26 -16.15
N LYS A 54 3.60 2.26 -17.02
CA LYS A 54 2.56 3.27 -17.26
C LYS A 54 2.11 3.18 -18.72
N PRO A 55 0.82 3.40 -19.01
CA PRO A 55 0.33 3.46 -20.38
C PRO A 55 1.00 4.58 -21.17
N GLU A 56 0.87 4.52 -22.49
CA GLU A 56 1.28 5.59 -23.39
C GLU A 56 0.57 6.90 -23.01
N ARG A 57 1.27 8.03 -23.12
CA ARG A 57 0.66 9.33 -22.84
C ARG A 57 -0.40 9.64 -23.89
N ARG A 58 -1.65 9.75 -23.46
CA ARG A 58 -2.80 10.16 -24.28
C ARG A 58 -3.65 11.17 -23.52
N SER A 59 -4.38 12.02 -24.24
CA SER A 59 -5.22 13.07 -23.64
C SER A 59 -6.41 12.52 -22.86
N ASN A 60 -6.82 11.29 -23.13
CA ASN A 60 -7.93 10.59 -22.46
C ASN A 60 -7.47 9.66 -21.32
N ILE A 61 -6.20 9.72 -20.90
CA ILE A 61 -5.69 8.99 -19.73
C ILE A 61 -5.19 9.98 -18.67
N THR A 62 -5.73 9.90 -17.46
CA THR A 62 -5.22 10.62 -16.28
C THR A 62 -4.49 9.64 -15.37
N ILE A 63 -3.25 9.93 -14.99
CA ILE A 63 -2.45 9.05 -14.12
C ILE A 63 -2.40 9.61 -12.71
N TYR A 64 -2.77 8.79 -11.73
CA TYR A 64 -2.67 9.07 -10.29
C TYR A 64 -1.57 8.19 -9.70
N THR A 65 -0.55 8.79 -9.09
CA THR A 65 0.54 8.02 -8.49
C THR A 65 0.35 7.90 -6.98
N ILE A 66 0.29 6.68 -6.47
CA ILE A 66 0.18 6.32 -5.06
C ILE A 66 1.38 5.47 -4.62
N GLU A 67 1.54 5.24 -3.32
CA GLU A 67 2.60 4.40 -2.76
C GLU A 67 2.01 3.21 -1.98
N SER A 68 1.17 3.47 -0.99
CA SER A 68 0.64 2.47 -0.04
C SER A 68 -0.80 2.05 -0.33
N ALA A 69 -1.25 0.97 0.33
CA ALA A 69 -2.66 0.58 0.36
C ALA A 69 -3.57 1.67 0.95
N GLN A 70 -3.07 2.43 1.94
CA GLN A 70 -3.80 3.57 2.49
C GLN A 70 -3.98 4.71 1.47
N ASP A 71 -2.94 4.99 0.68
CA ASP A 71 -3.02 5.99 -0.40
C ASP A 71 -4.01 5.54 -1.48
N LEU A 72 -3.99 4.25 -1.82
CA LEU A 72 -4.95 3.67 -2.76
C LEU A 72 -6.39 3.87 -2.27
N PHE A 73 -6.68 3.52 -1.01
CA PHE A 73 -8.00 3.71 -0.41
C PHE A 73 -8.46 5.18 -0.53
N LEU A 74 -7.63 6.13 -0.10
CA LEU A 74 -7.96 7.56 -0.16
C LEU A 74 -8.15 8.05 -1.59
N GLN A 75 -7.33 7.58 -2.53
CA GLN A 75 -7.43 7.96 -3.93
C GLN A 75 -8.71 7.42 -4.58
N LEU A 76 -9.08 6.16 -4.31
CA LEU A 76 -10.33 5.58 -4.79
C LEU A 76 -11.56 6.26 -4.16
N GLU A 77 -11.49 6.60 -2.88
CA GLU A 77 -12.55 7.34 -2.19
C GLU A 77 -12.73 8.75 -2.80
N ALA A 78 -11.63 9.46 -3.05
CA ALA A 78 -11.68 10.78 -3.68
C ALA A 78 -12.24 10.74 -5.11
N LEU A 79 -11.85 9.74 -5.91
CA LEU A 79 -12.32 9.58 -7.28
C LEU A 79 -13.81 9.19 -7.33
N SER A 80 -14.24 8.27 -6.47
CA SER A 80 -15.64 7.83 -6.42
C SER A 80 -16.61 8.93 -5.96
N LYS A 81 -16.15 9.87 -5.13
CA LYS A 81 -16.93 11.07 -4.74
C LYS A 81 -17.05 12.09 -5.87
N LYS A 82 -16.09 12.14 -6.77
CA LYS A 82 -16.00 13.16 -7.82
C LYS A 82 -16.80 12.80 -9.07
N GLU A 83 -16.78 11.53 -9.46
CA GLU A 83 -17.20 11.08 -10.79
C GLU A 83 -17.88 9.70 -10.72
N HIS A 84 -18.78 9.44 -11.68
CA HIS A 84 -19.30 8.09 -11.91
C HIS A 84 -18.37 7.32 -12.85
N TYR A 85 -18.10 6.04 -12.54
CA TYR A 85 -17.35 5.13 -13.40
C TYR A 85 -18.25 4.05 -13.96
N ASP A 86 -18.14 3.78 -15.26
CA ASP A 86 -18.89 2.71 -15.91
C ASP A 86 -18.28 1.33 -15.60
N ALA A 87 -16.97 1.29 -15.35
CA ALA A 87 -16.25 0.09 -14.96
C ALA A 87 -15.04 0.41 -14.07
N ILE A 88 -14.72 -0.54 -13.18
CA ILE A 88 -13.51 -0.52 -12.36
C ILE A 88 -12.74 -1.82 -12.63
N ILE A 89 -11.47 -1.68 -13.01
CA ILE A 89 -10.55 -2.80 -13.22
C ILE A 89 -9.48 -2.74 -12.12
N HIS A 90 -9.63 -3.58 -11.10
CA HIS A 90 -8.74 -3.59 -9.95
C HIS A 90 -7.61 -4.63 -10.11
N SER A 91 -6.58 -4.28 -10.88
CA SER A 91 -5.44 -5.18 -11.20
C SER A 91 -4.19 -4.96 -10.34
N MET A 92 -4.28 -4.06 -9.35
CA MET A 92 -3.19 -3.77 -8.42
C MET A 92 -2.99 -4.91 -7.41
N ALA A 93 -1.74 -5.22 -7.09
CA ALA A 93 -1.38 -6.10 -5.99
C ALA A 93 -1.34 -5.30 -4.68
N VAL A 94 -2.47 -5.21 -4.00
CA VAL A 94 -2.65 -4.43 -2.76
C VAL A 94 -2.13 -5.24 -1.57
N SER A 95 -1.38 -4.59 -0.67
CA SER A 95 -0.90 -5.18 0.57
C SER A 95 -2.06 -5.41 1.52
N ASP A 96 -2.19 -6.61 2.09
CA ASP A 96 -3.19 -6.91 3.14
C ASP A 96 -2.77 -6.38 4.52
N PHE A 97 -1.47 -6.13 4.68
CA PHE A 97 -0.86 -5.74 5.95
C PHE A 97 0.16 -4.62 5.75
N THR A 98 0.28 -3.75 6.77
CA THR A 98 1.24 -2.65 6.84
C THR A 98 1.98 -2.68 8.17
N PRO A 99 3.26 -2.26 8.25
CA PRO A 99 3.99 -2.18 9.51
C PRO A 99 3.28 -1.27 10.52
N ALA A 100 2.98 -1.81 11.70
CA ALA A 100 2.46 -1.05 12.82
C ALA A 100 3.61 -0.49 13.66
N PHE A 101 4.55 -1.37 14.04
CA PHE A 101 5.74 -1.04 14.82
C PHE A 101 6.79 -2.15 14.69
N SER A 102 8.00 -1.89 15.21
CA SER A 102 9.13 -2.79 15.16
C SER A 102 9.91 -2.84 16.47
N PHE A 103 10.61 -3.96 16.70
CA PHE A 103 11.48 -4.19 17.85
C PHE A 103 12.81 -4.79 17.41
N SER A 104 13.86 -4.52 18.18
CA SER A 104 15.00 -5.44 18.28
C SER A 104 14.63 -6.67 19.11
N GLU A 105 15.40 -7.76 18.98
CA GLU A 105 15.29 -8.94 19.84
C GLU A 105 15.30 -8.59 21.34
N GLU A 106 16.21 -7.72 21.77
CA GLU A 106 16.31 -7.30 23.17
C GLU A 106 15.05 -6.57 23.66
N GLN A 107 14.46 -5.73 22.80
CA GLN A 107 13.23 -5.01 23.11
C GLN A 107 12.06 -5.98 23.20
N LEU A 108 11.99 -6.96 22.30
CA LEU A 108 10.97 -8.00 22.34
C LEU A 108 11.07 -8.80 23.64
N ALA A 109 12.27 -9.29 23.99
CA ALA A 109 12.48 -10.09 25.20
C ALA A 109 12.09 -9.34 26.49
N LYS A 110 12.26 -8.01 26.54
CA LYS A 110 11.87 -7.17 27.68
C LYS A 110 10.38 -6.83 27.70
N LYS A 111 9.76 -6.67 26.54
CA LYS A 111 8.38 -6.19 26.42
C LYS A 111 7.36 -7.31 26.33
N LEU A 112 7.74 -8.53 25.94
CA LEU A 112 6.79 -9.63 25.76
C LEU A 112 6.23 -10.09 27.12
N PRO A 113 4.90 -10.18 27.29
CA PRO A 113 4.30 -10.63 28.55
C PRO A 113 4.61 -12.12 28.81
N ALA A 114 4.95 -12.46 30.06
CA ALA A 114 5.40 -13.81 30.46
C ALA A 114 4.30 -14.91 30.42
N SER A 115 3.05 -14.50 30.54
CA SER A 115 1.85 -15.32 30.28
C SER A 115 0.96 -14.50 29.36
N SER A 116 0.43 -15.10 28.31
CA SER A 116 -0.32 -14.34 27.30
C SER A 116 -1.56 -15.10 26.85
N THR A 117 -2.72 -14.65 27.34
CA THR A 117 -4.01 -14.91 26.71
C THR A 117 -4.15 -14.08 25.43
N GLN A 118 -5.11 -14.43 24.57
CA GLN A 118 -5.38 -13.68 23.34
C GLN A 118 -5.75 -12.21 23.63
N GLU A 119 -6.45 -11.94 24.74
CA GLU A 119 -6.85 -10.59 25.15
C GLU A 119 -5.65 -9.78 25.66
N GLU A 120 -4.77 -10.38 26.47
CA GLU A 120 -3.54 -9.73 26.93
C GLU A 120 -2.61 -9.38 25.76
N LEU A 121 -2.49 -10.26 24.76
CA LEU A 121 -1.72 -9.98 23.54
C LEU A 121 -2.34 -8.84 22.73
N ALA A 122 -3.68 -8.82 22.58
CA ALA A 122 -4.36 -7.75 21.86
C ALA A 122 -4.15 -6.39 22.52
N ASN A 123 -4.27 -6.31 23.84
CA ASN A 123 -4.00 -5.09 24.61
C ASN A 123 -2.53 -4.66 24.48
N TRP A 124 -1.61 -5.62 24.56
CA TRP A 124 -0.19 -5.35 24.36
C TRP A 124 0.13 -4.78 22.97
N PHE A 125 -0.48 -5.33 21.91
CA PHE A 125 -0.31 -4.80 20.55
C PHE A 125 -0.85 -3.37 20.45
N ALA A 126 -2.01 -3.08 21.03
CA ALA A 126 -2.62 -1.76 21.01
C ALA A 126 -1.77 -0.70 21.76
N GLU A 127 -1.22 -1.05 22.92
CA GLU A 127 -0.32 -0.16 23.68
C GLU A 127 0.98 0.15 22.92
N ASN A 128 1.56 -0.86 22.27
CA ASN A 128 2.80 -0.70 21.52
C ASN A 128 2.60 0.02 20.18
N GLU A 129 1.41 -0.06 19.58
CA GLU A 129 1.07 0.72 18.38
C GLU A 129 1.00 2.23 18.68
N GLN A 130 0.45 2.60 19.84
CA GLN A 130 0.32 4.00 20.26
C GLN A 130 1.66 4.64 20.59
N THR A 131 2.63 3.84 21.06
CA THR A 131 3.98 4.31 21.38
C THR A 131 4.87 4.51 20.16
N LYS A 132 4.29 4.61 18.95
CA LYS A 132 4.92 4.90 17.64
C LYS A 132 6.37 5.33 17.81
N ASN A 133 7.27 4.37 17.57
CA ASN A 133 8.69 4.66 17.46
C ASN A 133 8.87 5.70 16.34
N SER A 134 8.99 6.96 16.75
CA SER A 134 9.49 8.10 15.98
C SER A 134 11.00 7.99 15.73
N ALA A 135 11.54 6.77 15.75
CA ALA A 135 12.90 6.48 15.37
C ALA A 135 12.99 6.59 13.84
N SER A 136 13.56 7.71 13.38
CA SER A 136 13.78 8.04 11.97
C SER A 136 14.60 7.00 11.20
N LYS A 137 15.25 6.07 11.91
CA LYS A 137 16.05 4.98 11.34
C LYS A 137 16.24 3.90 12.40
N ILE A 138 15.89 2.66 12.06
CA ILE A 138 16.26 1.49 12.86
C ILE A 138 17.76 1.23 12.64
N SER A 139 18.49 0.92 13.72
CA SER A 139 19.95 0.71 13.65
C SER A 139 20.31 -0.44 12.71
N SER A 140 21.35 -0.26 11.90
CA SER A 140 21.93 -1.31 11.06
C SER A 140 22.53 -2.45 11.86
N ASP A 141 22.89 -2.20 13.12
CA ASP A 141 23.55 -3.16 14.01
C ASP A 141 22.53 -4.05 14.76
N THR A 142 21.27 -4.01 14.34
CA THR A 142 20.20 -4.85 14.91
C THR A 142 20.27 -6.23 14.26
N GLU A 143 20.75 -7.24 15.00
CA GLU A 143 20.87 -8.62 14.51
C GLU A 143 19.52 -9.20 14.05
N HIS A 144 18.47 -9.05 14.88
CA HIS A 144 17.12 -9.51 14.55
C HIS A 144 16.12 -8.36 14.68
N LEU A 145 15.51 -8.01 13.55
CA LEU A 145 14.40 -7.05 13.48
C LEU A 145 13.07 -7.80 13.47
N VAL A 146 12.22 -7.50 14.44
CA VAL A 146 10.87 -8.05 14.53
C VAL A 146 9.87 -6.98 14.11
N LEU A 147 9.02 -7.31 13.13
CA LEU A 147 7.95 -6.42 12.65
C LEU A 147 6.61 -6.94 13.12
N VAL A 148 5.82 -6.05 13.74
CA VAL A 148 4.40 -6.30 13.97
C VAL A 148 3.64 -5.60 12.84
N LEU A 149 2.84 -6.40 12.13
CA LEU A 149 2.02 -5.91 11.04
C LEU A 149 0.56 -5.80 11.49
N LYS A 150 -0.14 -4.81 10.96
CA LYS A 150 -1.60 -4.66 11.12
C LYS A 150 -2.27 -4.67 9.76
N LYS A 151 -3.57 -4.98 9.74
CA LYS A 151 -4.34 -4.99 8.50
C LYS A 151 -4.42 -3.59 7.90
N THR A 152 -4.34 -3.50 6.58
CA THR A 152 -4.65 -2.28 5.83
C THR A 152 -6.16 -1.98 5.88
N PRO A 153 -6.58 -0.71 5.69
CA PRO A 153 -7.98 -0.31 5.68
C PRO A 153 -8.83 -1.03 4.61
#